data_AF-A0A3D4QYW4-F1
#
_entry.id   AF-A0A3D4QYW4-F1
#
_cell.length_a   1.000
_cell.length_b   1.000
_cell.length_c   1.000
_cell.angle_alpha   90.00
_cell.angle_beta   90.00
_cell.angle_gamma   90.00
#
_symmetry.space_group_name_H-M   'P 1'
#
loop_
_entity.id
_entity.type
_entity.pdbx_description
1 polymer ?
#
loop_
_entity_poly.entity_id
_entity_poly.type
_entity_poly.pdbx_seq_one_letter_code
_entity_poly.pdbx_strand_id
1 'polypeptide(L)' 'MGFKDVFSLFCGSWNLYRKFAVSDLGDKELQEFADQATALSRKYNEDKFARDVVLAVIDEIDRIERVKKK' A
#
# COMPACT_ATOMS: atom_id res chain seq x y z
N MET A 1 13.31 -11.00 -7.57
CA MET A 1 13.37 -9.63 -8.11
C MET A 1 14.80 -9.12 -8.26
N GLY A 2 15.06 -8.21 -9.20
CA GLY A 2 16.33 -7.47 -9.30
C GLY A 2 16.31 -6.15 -8.52
N PHE A 3 17.47 -5.46 -8.44
CA PHE A 3 17.60 -4.20 -7.69
C PHE A 3 16.61 -3.11 -8.13
N LYS A 4 16.38 -2.97 -9.45
CA LYS A 4 15.41 -2.00 -10.00
C LYS A 4 13.97 -2.31 -9.60
N ASP A 5 13.62 -3.58 -9.49
CA ASP A 5 12.27 -4.01 -9.07
C ASP A 5 12.06 -3.71 -7.60
N VAL A 6 13.06 -3.99 -6.75
CA VAL A 6 13.04 -3.66 -5.31
C VAL A 6 12.92 -2.15 -5.09
N PHE A 7 13.72 -1.35 -5.81
CA PHE A 7 13.60 0.11 -5.74
C PHE A 7 12.18 0.57 -6.16
N SER A 8 11.66 0.01 -7.25
CA SER A 8 10.31 0.32 -7.73
C SER A 8 9.21 -0.10 -6.75
N LEU A 9 9.38 -1.23 -6.05
CA LEU A 9 8.49 -1.70 -4.99
C LEU A 9 8.48 -0.69 -3.84
N PHE A 10 9.65 -0.26 -3.37
CA PHE A 10 9.72 0.72 -2.28
C PHE A 10 9.12 2.06 -2.68
N CYS A 11 9.41 2.57 -3.88
CA CYS A 11 8.77 3.79 -4.38
C CYS A 11 7.25 3.65 -4.48
N GLY A 12 6.75 2.51 -5.00
CA GLY A 12 5.31 2.25 -5.09
C GLY A 12 4.64 2.17 -3.72
N SER A 13 5.24 1.44 -2.80
CA SER A 13 4.76 1.26 -1.42
C SER A 13 4.78 2.57 -0.64
N TRP A 14 5.85 3.35 -0.78
CA TRP A 14 5.95 4.70 -0.22
C TRP A 14 4.88 5.64 -0.78
N ASN A 15 4.63 5.59 -2.10
CA ASN A 15 3.60 6.41 -2.73
C ASN A 15 2.19 6.06 -2.25
N LEU A 16 1.91 4.77 -2.03
CA LEU A 16 0.67 4.30 -1.42
C LEU A 16 0.53 4.87 0.00
N TYR A 17 1.54 4.66 0.85
CA TYR A 17 1.56 5.14 2.22
C TYR A 17 1.34 6.64 2.32
N ARG A 18 2.16 7.46 1.64
CA ARG A 18 2.08 8.93 1.73
C ARG A 18 0.72 9.48 1.26
N LYS A 19 0.06 8.80 0.32
CA LYS A 19 -1.20 9.26 -0.24
C LYS A 19 -2.35 9.02 0.72
N PHE A 20 -2.38 7.86 1.36
CA PHE A 20 -3.54 7.43 2.15
C PHE A 20 -3.36 7.57 3.66
N ALA A 21 -2.12 7.66 4.19
CA ALA A 21 -1.87 7.88 5.62
C ALA A 21 -2.41 9.23 6.13
N VAL A 22 -2.32 10.28 5.30
CA VAL A 22 -2.72 11.65 5.67
C VAL A 22 -4.11 12.05 5.16
N SER A 23 -4.74 11.22 4.34
CA SER A 23 -6.06 11.49 3.77
C SER A 23 -7.17 11.02 4.71
N ASP A 24 -8.34 11.66 4.66
CA ASP A 24 -9.56 11.07 5.24
C ASP A 24 -10.06 10.00 4.27
N LEU A 25 -10.08 8.74 4.72
CA LEU A 25 -10.47 7.62 3.86
C LEU A 25 -11.98 7.41 3.89
N GLY A 26 -12.68 8.23 3.09
CA GLY A 26 -14.06 7.97 2.71
C GLY A 26 -14.17 6.73 1.80
N ASP A 27 -15.40 6.32 1.47
CA ASP A 27 -15.65 5.11 0.68
C ASP A 27 -14.94 5.14 -0.69
N LYS A 28 -14.85 6.32 -1.31
CA LYS A 28 -14.17 6.50 -2.59
C LYS A 28 -12.66 6.35 -2.46
N GLU A 29 -12.07 6.97 -1.45
CA GLU A 29 -10.64 6.91 -1.17
C GLU A 29 -10.21 5.50 -0.75
N LEU A 30 -11.06 4.78 0.00
CA LEU A 30 -10.87 3.37 0.34
C LEU A 30 -10.88 2.47 -0.89
N GLN A 31 -11.82 2.69 -1.82
CA GLN A 31 -11.85 1.94 -3.07
C GLN A 31 -10.60 2.23 -3.92
N GLU A 32 -10.21 3.50 -4.04
CA GLU A 32 -9.01 3.88 -4.78
C GLU A 32 -7.73 3.28 -4.16
N PHE A 33 -7.67 3.24 -2.82
CA PHE A 33 -6.60 2.58 -2.08
C PHE A 33 -6.55 1.08 -2.38
N ALA A 34 -7.69 0.38 -2.30
CA ALA A 34 -7.79 -1.04 -2.57
C ALA A 34 -7.34 -1.37 -4.01
N ASP A 35 -7.74 -0.56 -4.99
CA ASP A 35 -7.36 -0.73 -6.39
C ASP A 35 -5.86 -0.55 -6.60
N GLN A 36 -5.27 0.52 -6.03
CA GLN A 36 -3.83 0.78 -6.14
C GLN A 36 -3.00 -0.28 -5.42
N ALA A 37 -3.40 -0.68 -4.21
CA ALA A 37 -2.73 -1.73 -3.43
C ALA A 37 -2.78 -3.07 -4.17
N THR A 38 -3.93 -3.41 -4.75
CA THR A 38 -4.11 -4.63 -5.55
C THR A 38 -3.25 -4.61 -6.81
N ALA A 39 -3.19 -3.48 -7.53
CA ALA A 39 -2.35 -3.33 -8.70
C ALA A 39 -0.86 -3.48 -8.35
N LEU A 40 -0.42 -2.88 -7.24
CA LEU A 40 0.96 -2.99 -6.75
C LEU A 40 1.31 -4.42 -6.34
N SER A 41 0.41 -5.09 -5.60
CA SER A 41 0.59 -6.49 -5.22
C SER A 41 0.64 -7.42 -6.44
N ARG A 42 -0.25 -7.25 -7.42
CA ARG A 42 -0.27 -8.03 -8.66
C ARG A 42 1.02 -7.89 -9.47
N LYS A 43 1.60 -6.69 -9.52
CA LYS A 43 2.88 -6.43 -10.21
C LYS A 43 4.02 -7.30 -9.68
N TYR A 44 3.97 -7.67 -8.40
CA TYR A 44 5.00 -8.48 -7.74
C TYR A 44 4.48 -9.82 -7.21
N ASN A 45 3.39 -10.35 -7.78
CA ASN A 45 2.63 -11.47 -7.21
C ASN A 45 3.44 -12.76 -7.03
N GLU A 46 4.54 -12.95 -7.76
CA GLU A 46 5.41 -14.12 -7.63
C GLU A 46 6.43 -14.00 -6.49
N ASP A 47 6.68 -12.79 -5.97
CA ASP A 47 7.73 -12.52 -4.99
C ASP A 47 7.17 -12.32 -3.58
N LYS A 48 7.50 -13.23 -2.66
CA LYS A 48 7.02 -13.19 -1.26
C LYS A 48 7.42 -11.89 -0.55
N PHE A 49 8.64 -11.42 -0.76
CA PHE A 49 9.13 -10.22 -0.09
C PHE A 49 8.32 -8.99 -0.51
N ALA A 50 8.01 -8.87 -1.80
CA ALA A 50 7.19 -7.75 -2.28
C ALA A 50 5.77 -7.77 -1.70
N ARG A 51 5.13 -8.95 -1.63
CA ARG A 51 3.80 -9.08 -1.03
C ARG A 51 3.80 -8.68 0.45
N ASP A 52 4.79 -9.13 1.20
CA ASP A 52 4.93 -8.82 2.63
C ASP A 52 5.11 -7.30 2.85
N VAL A 53 5.88 -6.62 1.98
CA VAL A 53 6.04 -5.15 2.04
C VAL A 53 4.74 -4.41 1.73
N VAL A 54 4.00 -4.82 0.69
CA VAL A 54 2.72 -4.18 0.34
C VAL A 54 1.69 -4.40 1.45
N LEU A 55 1.63 -5.61 2.03
CA LEU A 55 0.75 -5.92 3.16
C LEU A 55 1.08 -5.06 4.39
N ALA A 56 2.35 -4.89 4.72
CA ALA A 56 2.75 -4.04 5.86
C ALA A 56 2.27 -2.59 5.71
N VAL A 57 2.26 -2.04 4.49
CA VAL A 57 1.72 -0.70 4.23
C VAL A 57 0.19 -0.68 4.39
N ILE A 58 -0.49 -1.74 3.93
CA ILE A 58 -1.95 -1.84 4.07
C ILE A 58 -2.36 -1.88 5.54
N ASP A 59 -1.69 -2.72 6.33
CA ASP A 59 -1.95 -2.86 7.76
C ASP A 59 -1.71 -1.54 8.51
N GLU A 60 -0.67 -0.79 8.15
CA GLU A 60 -0.38 0.50 8.76
C GLU A 60 -1.44 1.56 8.42
N ILE A 61 -1.96 1.57 7.19
CA ILE A 61 -3.06 2.47 6.80
C ILE A 61 -4.35 2.11 7.57
N ASP A 62 -4.70 0.82 7.67
CA ASP A 62 -5.85 0.38 8.48
C ASP A 62 -5.68 0.79 9.96
N ARG A 63 -4.47 0.63 10.52
CA ARG A 63 -4.17 1.09 11.89
C ARG A 63 -4.40 2.59 12.05
N ILE A 64 -3.91 3.41 11.12
CA ILE A 64 -4.07 4.87 11.15
C ILE A 64 -5.56 5.25 11.12
N GLU A 65 -6.33 4.67 10.21
CA GLU A 65 -7.76 4.95 10.09
C GLU A 65 -8.55 4.54 11.35
N ARG A 66 -8.23 3.39 11.94
CA ARG A 66 -8.83 2.97 13.22
C ARG A 66 -8.52 3.91 14.36
N VAL A 67 -7.34 4.55 14.36
CA VAL A 67 -6.97 5.56 15.36
C VAL A 67 -7.72 6.86 15.11
N LYS A 68 -7.87 7.32 13.86
CA LYS A 68 -8.64 8.53 13.52
C LYS A 68 -10.14 8.43 13.86
N LYS A 69 -10.71 7.21 13.76
CA LYS A 69 -12.13 6.95 14.06
C LYS A 69 -12.46 6.82 15.56
N LYS A 70 -11.46 6.82 16.44
CA LYS A 70 -11.61 6.79 17.90
C LYS A 70 -11.56 8.19 18.49
#